data_AF-A0A948C4W3-F1
#
_entry.id   AF-A0A948C4W3-F1
#
_cell.length_a   1.000
_cell.length_b   1.000
_cell.length_c   1.000
_cell.angle_alpha   90.00
_cell.angle_beta   90.00
_cell.angle_gamma   90.00
#
_symmetry.space_group_name_H-M   'P 1'
#
loop_
_entity.id
_entity.type
_entity.pdbx_description
1 polymer ?
#
loop_
_entity_poly.entity_id
_entity_poly.type
_entity_poly.pdbx_seq_one_letter_code
_entity_poly.pdbx_strand_id
1 'polypeptide(L)' 'MRDFELFDQLLEEFESKYCIDKDQIFVVGHSLGAWFTNSLSCARGDVIRGVGSVG' A
#
# COMPACT_ATOMS: atom_id res chain seq x y z
N MET A 1 -11.95 -4.42 4.78
CA MET A 1 -11.24 -5.51 4.07
C MET A 1 -11.25 -5.31 2.56
N ARG A 2 -12.38 -4.92 1.93
CA ARG A 2 -12.46 -4.58 0.50
C ARG A 2 -11.34 -3.65 0.00
N ASP A 3 -10.96 -2.64 0.77
CA ASP A 3 -9.93 -1.69 0.33
C ASP A 3 -8.50 -2.27 0.41
N PHE A 4 -8.28 -3.35 1.18
CA PHE A 4 -7.02 -4.10 1.13
C PHE A 4 -6.94 -4.96 -0.12
N GLU A 5 -8.05 -5.62 -0.50
CA GLU A 5 -8.14 -6.36 -1.76
C GLU A 5 -7.94 -5.45 -2.97
N LEU A 6 -8.45 -4.21 -2.91
CA LEU A 6 -8.19 -3.20 -3.94
C LEU A 6 -6.69 -2.88 -4.04
N PHE A 7 -6.00 -2.70 -2.92
CA PHE A 7 -4.54 -2.50 -2.92
C PHE A 7 -3.82 -3.70 -3.56
N ASP A 8 -4.20 -4.93 -3.18
CA ASP A 8 -3.59 -6.15 -3.70
C ASP A 8 -3.78 -6.25 -5.24
N GLN A 9 -4.98 -5.95 -5.75
CA GLN A 9 -5.27 -5.97 -7.18
C GLN A 9 -4.52 -4.88 -7.97
N LEU A 10 -4.41 -3.68 -7.42
CA LEU A 10 -3.65 -2.60 -8.05
C LEU A 10 -2.15 -2.94 -8.11
N LEU A 11 -1.61 -3.53 -7.04
CA LEU A 11 -0.22 -3.96 -7.02
C LEU A 11 0.02 -5.05 -8.07
N GLU A 12 -0.83 -6.08 -8.15
CA GLU A 12 -0.74 -7.13 -9.17
C GLU A 12 -0.82 -6.56 -10.60
N GLU A 13 -1.72 -5.60 -10.83
CA GLU A 13 -1.82 -4.93 -12.12
C GLU A 13 -0.53 -4.17 -12.46
N PHE A 14 0.06 -3.46 -11.50
CA PHE A 14 1.29 -2.72 -11.76
C PHE A 14 2.49 -3.62 -11.95
N GLU A 15 2.61 -4.69 -11.17
CA GLU A 15 3.66 -5.68 -11.33
C GLU A 15 3.61 -6.41 -12.68
N SER A 16 2.42 -6.60 -13.25
CA SER A 16 2.24 -7.28 -14.53
C SER A 16 2.45 -6.36 -15.74
N LYS A 17 2.17 -5.06 -15.60
CA LYS A 17 2.19 -4.09 -16.72
C LYS A 17 3.42 -3.19 -16.74
N TYR A 18 4.09 -3.00 -15.62
CA TYR A 18 5.19 -2.07 -15.48
C TYR A 18 6.41 -2.71 -14.81
N CYS A 19 7.58 -2.14 -15.07
CA CYS A 19 8.80 -2.52 -14.36
C CYS A 19 8.91 -1.69 -13.08
N ILE A 20 8.25 -2.15 -12.01
CA ILE A 20 8.36 -1.56 -10.67
C ILE A 20 9.31 -2.38 -9.80
N ASP A 21 9.99 -1.72 -8.87
CA ASP A 21 10.79 -2.40 -7.85
C ASP A 21 9.86 -2.92 -6.75
N LYS A 22 9.69 -4.23 -6.71
CA LYS A 22 8.78 -4.93 -5.78
C LYS A 22 9.25 -4.88 -4.33
N ASP A 23 10.53 -4.62 -4.10
CA ASP A 23 11.10 -4.49 -2.75
C ASP A 23 10.99 -3.04 -2.22
N GLN A 24 10.50 -2.11 -3.03
CA GLN A 24 10.42 -0.67 -2.74
C GLN A 24 8.99 -0.12 -2.87
N ILE A 25 8.02 -0.79 -2.25
CA ILE A 25 6.62 -0.34 -2.22
C ILE A 25 6.37 0.57 -1.02
N PHE A 26 5.91 1.79 -1.27
CA PHE A 26 5.60 2.79 -0.24
C PHE A 26 4.14 3.23 -0.34
N VAL A 27 3.53 3.52 0.81
CA VAL A 27 2.15 4.04 0.88
C VAL A 27 2.11 5.36 1.63
N VAL A 28 1.25 6.29 1.18
CA VAL A 28 1.05 7.59 1.82
C VAL A 28 -0.43 7.92 1.91
N GLY A 29 -0.86 8.49 3.04
CA GLY A 29 -2.25 8.85 3.29
C GLY A 29 -2.41 10.07 4.18
N HIS A 30 -3.43 10.88 3.89
CA HIS A 30 -3.78 12.10 4.63
C HIS A 30 -5.12 11.94 5.37
N SER A 31 -5.23 12.45 6.60
CA SER A 31 -6.43 12.39 7.43
C SER A 31 -6.95 10.94 7.61
N LEU A 32 -8.17 10.61 7.16
CA LEU A 32 -8.67 9.22 7.16
C LEU A 32 -7.80 8.28 6.29
N GLY A 33 -7.14 8.79 5.26
CA GLY A 33 -6.17 8.05 4.48
C GLY A 33 -4.94 7.66 5.30
N ALA A 34 -4.53 8.48 6.26
CA ALA A 34 -3.44 8.17 7.19
C ALA A 34 -3.80 6.99 8.10
N TRP A 35 -5.05 6.93 8.56
CA TRP A 35 -5.55 5.77 9.30
C TRP A 35 -5.57 4.51 8.42
N PHE A 36 -6.00 4.64 7.16
CA PHE A 36 -5.98 3.53 6.22
C PHE A 36 -4.57 3.00 5.96
N THR A 37 -3.58 3.87 5.66
CA THR A 37 -2.22 3.42 5.37
C THR A 37 -1.54 2.77 6.57
N ASN A 38 -1.80 3.25 7.80
CA ASN A 38 -1.36 2.57 9.01
C ASN A 38 -1.98 1.17 9.13
N SER A 39 -3.29 1.05 8.93
CA SER A 39 -4.00 -0.23 9.03
C SER A 39 -3.57 -1.23 7.96
N LEU A 40 -3.41 -0.77 6.71
CA LEU A 40 -2.93 -1.57 5.59
C LEU A 40 -1.52 -2.09 5.87
N SER A 41 -0.63 -1.25 6.41
CA SER A 41 0.75 -1.62 6.71
C SER A 41 0.87 -2.64 7.84
N CYS A 42 -0.07 -2.64 8.80
CA CYS A 42 -0.18 -3.74 9.75
C CYS A 42 -0.60 -5.06 9.09
N ALA A 43 -1.43 -5.02 8.06
CA ALA A 43 -1.98 -6.20 7.38
C ALA A 43 -1.11 -6.74 6.22
N ARG A 44 -0.22 -5.91 5.67
CA ARG A 44 0.66 -6.19 4.51
C ARG A 44 2.10 -5.73 4.77
N GLY A 45 2.56 -5.89 6.00
CA GLY A 45 3.89 -5.43 6.43
C GLY A 45 5.05 -6.18 5.77
N ASP A 46 4.77 -7.32 5.13
CA ASP A 46 5.69 -8.08 4.28
C ASP A 46 5.87 -7.47 2.88
N VAL A 47 4.90 -6.68 2.42
CA VAL A 47 4.92 -6.01 1.10
C VAL A 47 5.33 -4.54 1.22
N ILE A 48 4.86 -3.84 2.26
CA ILE A 48 5.03 -2.40 2.39
C ILE A 48 6.37 -2.08 3.06
N ARG A 49 7.26 -1.41 2.32
CA ARG A 49 8.59 -1.02 2.78
C ARG A 49 8.59 0.23 3.66
N GLY A 50 7.59 1.11 3.51
CA GLY A 50 7.48 2.32 4.32
C GLY A 50 6.15 3.06 4.19
N VAL A 51 5.85 3.89 5.19
CA VAL A 51 4.54 4.55 5.36
C VAL A 51 4.71 6.04 5.61
N GLY A 52 4.01 6.85 4.82
CA GLY A 52 3.78 8.28 5.08
C GLY A 52 2.38 8.51 5.64
N SER A 53 2.27 8.81 6.93
CA SER A 53 0.99 9.13 7.58
C SER A 53 0.94 10.63 7.87
N VAL A 54 -0.01 11.34 7.24
CA VAL A 54 -0.16 12.80 7.36
C VAL A 54 -1.50 13.11 8.02
N GLY A 55 -1.47 13.91 9.09
CA GLY A 55 -2.67 14.35 9.82
C GLY A 55 -3.48 15.39 9.07
#